data_AF-A0A0R0CWR8-F1
#
_entry.id   AF-A0A0R0CWR8-F1
#
_cell.length_a   1.000
_cell.length_b   1.000
_cell.length_c   1.000
_cell.angle_alpha   90.00
_cell.angle_beta   90.00
_cell.angle_gamma   90.00
#
_symmetry.space_group_name_H-M   'P 1'
#
loop_
_entity.id
_entity.type
_entity.pdbx_description
1 polymer ?
#
loop_
_entity_poly.entity_id
_entity_poly.type
_entity_poly.pdbx_seq_one_letter_code
_entity_poly.pdbx_strand_id
1 'polypeptide(L)'
;MRRWLLLILLTQMAVASAQTVHSYRPPQKYKAPPQRPLQPYNAMAKDTTPFNCEQYRLHPHPGMQPFCENTESRTLQDEARRQGRPGPSSDVIDLPAMGSAAAIRTGLACIGGQAMRKLANGWEQVSSPNGGWQRCRGG
;
A
#
# COMPACT_ATOMS: atom_id res chain seq x y z
N MET A 1 -41.03 39.42 -17.67
CA MET A 1 -39.67 38.85 -17.57
C MET A 1 -39.39 38.13 -16.24
N ARG A 2 -39.90 38.61 -15.09
CA ARG A 2 -39.62 38.06 -13.74
C ARG A 2 -40.21 36.66 -13.44
N ARG A 3 -41.25 36.22 -14.18
CA ARG A 3 -41.86 34.87 -14.03
C ARG A 3 -41.06 33.74 -14.70
N TRP A 4 -40.24 34.06 -15.71
CA TRP A 4 -39.42 33.08 -16.41
C TRP A 4 -38.13 32.73 -15.64
N LEU A 5 -37.59 33.69 -14.89
CA LEU A 5 -36.44 33.48 -14.00
C LEU A 5 -36.74 32.49 -12.85
N LEU A 6 -37.98 32.46 -12.36
CA LEU A 6 -38.39 31.51 -11.30
C LEU A 6 -38.46 30.05 -11.80
N LEU A 7 -38.86 29.84 -13.05
CA LEU A 7 -38.92 28.50 -13.68
C LEU A 7 -37.52 27.94 -13.97
N ILE A 8 -36.56 28.80 -14.30
CA ILE A 8 -35.16 28.39 -14.50
C ILE A 8 -34.48 28.07 -13.16
N LEU A 9 -34.81 28.78 -12.07
CA LEU A 9 -34.27 28.43 -10.75
C LEU A 9 -34.83 27.11 -10.20
N LEU A 10 -36.10 26.79 -10.46
CA LEU A 10 -36.73 25.55 -9.98
C LEU A 10 -36.23 24.29 -10.71
N THR A 11 -35.70 24.43 -11.93
CA THR A 11 -35.19 23.28 -12.70
C THR A 11 -33.76 22.88 -12.34
N GLN A 12 -32.98 23.73 -11.66
CA GLN A 12 -31.61 23.41 -11.26
C GLN A 12 -31.48 22.62 -9.95
N MET A 13 -32.52 22.57 -9.11
CA MET A 13 -32.45 21.85 -7.82
C MET A 13 -32.76 20.34 -7.90
N ALA A 14 -33.14 19.82 -9.07
CA ALA A 14 -33.58 18.42 -9.21
C ALA A 14 -32.45 17.40 -9.48
N VAL A 15 -31.18 17.82 -9.59
CA VAL A 15 -30.08 16.93 -10.04
C VAL A 15 -29.20 16.41 -8.87
N ALA A 16 -29.56 16.69 -7.61
CA ALA A 16 -28.69 16.42 -6.46
C ALA A 16 -29.18 15.33 -5.48
N SER A 17 -29.84 14.28 -5.96
CA SER A 17 -30.19 13.12 -5.11
C SER A 17 -30.01 11.78 -5.83
N ALA A 18 -28.81 11.55 -6.36
CA ALA A 18 -28.40 10.23 -6.84
C ALA A 18 -27.02 9.84 -6.30
N GLN A 19 -26.84 9.95 -4.98
CA GLN A 19 -25.85 9.14 -4.26
C GLN A 19 -26.64 8.18 -3.38
N THR A 20 -27.04 7.04 -3.94
CA THR A 20 -27.53 5.93 -3.15
C THR A 20 -26.35 5.40 -2.32
N VAL A 21 -26.23 5.89 -1.09
CA VAL A 21 -25.46 5.22 -0.05
C VAL A 21 -25.99 3.80 0.01
N HIS A 22 -25.23 2.84 -0.49
CA HIS A 22 -25.65 1.45 -0.48
C HIS A 22 -25.66 0.97 0.97
N SER A 23 -26.86 0.87 1.56
CA SER A 23 -27.01 0.33 2.91
C SER A 23 -26.55 -1.12 2.98
N TYR A 24 -25.99 -1.47 4.15
CA TYR A 24 -25.39 -2.74 4.51
C TYR A 24 -26.24 -3.94 4.06
N ARG A 25 -25.68 -4.80 3.20
CA ARG A 25 -26.30 -6.08 2.82
C ARG A 25 -25.99 -7.12 3.92
N PRO A 26 -26.92 -8.04 4.23
CA PRO A 26 -26.63 -9.18 5.11
C PRO A 26 -25.43 -9.97 4.56
N PRO A 27 -24.67 -10.71 5.40
CA PRO A 27 -23.49 -11.44 4.96
C PRO A 27 -23.87 -12.43 3.86
N GLN A 28 -23.65 -12.02 2.60
CA GLN A 28 -23.78 -12.91 1.46
C GLN A 28 -22.67 -13.95 1.60
N LYS A 29 -23.01 -15.24 1.44
CA LYS A 29 -22.01 -16.30 1.28
C LYS A 29 -21.02 -15.82 0.23
N TYR A 30 -19.76 -15.67 0.64
CA TYR A 30 -18.70 -15.14 -0.22
C TYR A 30 -18.68 -15.91 -1.54
N LYS A 31 -19.11 -15.25 -2.62
CA LYS A 31 -18.99 -15.78 -3.97
C LYS A 31 -17.68 -15.20 -4.51
N ALA A 32 -16.67 -16.05 -4.63
CA ALA A 32 -15.39 -15.62 -5.19
C ALA A 32 -15.65 -14.97 -6.57
N PRO A 33 -15.07 -13.78 -6.84
CA PRO A 33 -15.24 -13.14 -8.14
C PRO A 33 -14.71 -14.08 -9.24
N PRO A 34 -15.38 -14.14 -10.40
CA PRO A 34 -15.02 -15.06 -11.49
C PRO A 34 -13.60 -14.81 -12.02
N GLN A 35 -13.07 -13.61 -11.79
CA GLN A 35 -11.66 -13.29 -12.00
C GLN A 35 -11.12 -12.61 -10.74
N ARG A 36 -9.98 -13.08 -10.26
CA ARG A 36 -9.16 -12.29 -9.33
C ARG A 36 -8.78 -11.02 -10.09
N PRO A 37 -9.10 -9.81 -9.60
CA PRO A 37 -8.61 -8.59 -10.23
C PRO A 37 -7.10 -8.70 -10.36
N LEU A 38 -6.58 -8.36 -11.54
CA LEU A 38 -5.15 -8.38 -11.78
C LEU A 38 -4.52 -7.52 -10.68
N GLN A 39 -3.68 -8.12 -9.84
CA GLN A 39 -2.97 -7.34 -8.84
C GLN A 39 -2.14 -6.30 -9.60
N PRO A 40 -2.23 -5.01 -9.25
CA PRO A 40 -1.37 -4.02 -9.86
C PRO A 40 0.09 -4.47 -9.69
N TYR A 41 0.89 -4.31 -10.75
CA TYR A 41 2.31 -4.63 -10.71
C TYR A 41 2.93 -3.97 -9.47
N ASN A 42 3.41 -4.82 -8.57
CA ASN A 42 4.18 -4.44 -7.42
C ASN A 42 5.57 -4.99 -7.66
N ALA A 43 6.55 -4.12 -7.88
CA ALA A 43 7.95 -4.53 -7.99
C ALA A 43 8.44 -5.24 -6.72
N MET A 44 7.70 -5.07 -5.62
CA MET A 44 7.83 -5.87 -4.42
C MET A 44 7.15 -7.22 -4.62
N ALA A 45 7.94 -8.27 -4.79
CA ALA A 45 7.48 -9.64 -4.90
C ALA A 45 7.74 -10.41 -3.60
N LYS A 46 6.99 -11.51 -3.48
CA LYS A 46 6.81 -12.40 -2.32
C LYS A 46 8.14 -12.99 -1.86
N ASP A 47 8.95 -12.22 -1.14
CA ASP A 47 9.76 -12.60 0.04
C ASP A 47 10.81 -11.51 0.41
N THR A 48 11.09 -10.49 -0.43
CA THR A 48 12.09 -9.44 -0.12
C THR A 48 11.91 -8.13 -0.92
N THR A 49 12.78 -7.15 -0.67
CA THR A 49 13.01 -6.00 -1.55
C THR A 49 13.67 -6.49 -2.87
N PRO A 50 13.28 -5.98 -4.05
CA PRO A 50 13.58 -6.58 -5.36
C PRO A 50 15.07 -6.77 -5.69
N PHE A 51 15.96 -5.94 -5.16
CA PHE A 51 17.39 -6.00 -5.42
C PHE A 51 18.13 -6.92 -4.46
N ASN A 52 17.48 -7.45 -3.42
CA ASN A 52 18.07 -8.36 -2.45
C ASN A 52 19.41 -7.85 -1.90
N CYS A 53 19.46 -6.58 -1.48
CA CYS A 53 20.71 -5.91 -1.12
C CYS A 53 21.49 -6.58 0.03
N GLU A 54 20.86 -7.48 0.77
CA GLU A 54 21.49 -8.29 1.81
C GLU A 54 22.57 -9.24 1.30
N GLN A 55 22.56 -9.57 0.01
CA GLN A 55 23.66 -10.28 -0.63
C GLN A 55 24.99 -9.51 -0.52
N TYR A 56 24.94 -8.18 -0.39
CA TYR A 56 26.12 -7.32 -0.26
C TYR A 56 26.55 -7.08 1.19
N ARG A 57 25.90 -7.70 2.17
CA ARG A 57 26.23 -7.50 3.59
C ARG A 57 27.66 -7.94 3.94
N LEU A 58 28.13 -9.00 3.30
CA LEU A 58 29.48 -9.54 3.47
C LEU A 58 30.44 -9.04 2.38
N HIS A 59 30.04 -8.04 1.58
CA HIS A 59 30.85 -7.55 0.49
C HIS A 59 32.10 -6.82 1.04
N PRO A 60 33.29 -7.02 0.45
CA PRO A 60 34.53 -6.40 0.94
C PRO A 60 34.49 -4.86 1.01
N HIS A 61 33.76 -4.24 0.09
CA HIS A 61 33.56 -2.80 0.07
C HIS A 61 32.34 -2.40 0.95
N PRO A 62 32.53 -1.63 2.04
CA PRO A 62 31.49 -1.34 3.03
C PRO A 62 30.32 -0.51 2.47
N GLY A 63 30.56 0.23 1.38
CA GLY A 63 29.54 1.05 0.73
C GLY A 63 28.59 0.29 -0.20
N MET A 64 28.80 -1.00 -0.47
CA MET A 64 28.02 -1.71 -1.49
C MET A 64 26.58 -2.00 -1.08
N GLN A 65 26.37 -2.43 0.17
CA GLN A 65 25.03 -2.61 0.72
C GLN A 65 24.21 -1.31 0.71
N PRO A 66 24.68 -0.19 1.32
CA PRO A 66 23.91 1.06 1.33
C PRO A 66 23.73 1.65 -0.07
N PHE A 67 24.69 1.46 -0.98
CA PHE A 67 24.53 1.85 -2.38
C PHE A 67 23.39 1.10 -3.07
N CYS A 68 23.32 -0.22 -2.88
CA CYS A 68 22.22 -1.04 -3.38
C CYS A 68 20.88 -0.58 -2.79
N GLU A 69 20.80 -0.39 -1.47
CA GLU A 69 19.57 -0.01 -0.78
C GLU A 69 19.03 1.35 -1.24
N ASN A 70 19.93 2.33 -1.48
CA ASN A 70 19.58 3.63 -2.03
C ASN A 70 19.11 3.53 -3.49
N THR A 71 19.78 2.71 -4.31
CA THR A 71 19.39 2.53 -5.72
C THR A 71 18.01 1.89 -5.81
N GLU A 72 17.77 0.86 -5.01
CA GLU A 72 16.48 0.18 -4.87
C GLU A 72 15.38 1.14 -4.41
N SER A 73 15.65 1.97 -3.39
CA SER A 73 14.71 2.99 -2.92
C SER A 73 14.30 3.95 -4.04
N ARG A 74 15.25 4.42 -4.85
CA ARG A 74 14.98 5.35 -5.96
C ARG A 74 14.16 4.69 -7.06
N THR A 75 14.50 3.46 -7.45
CA THR A 75 13.73 2.70 -8.45
C THR A 75 12.29 2.54 -8.00
N LEU A 76 12.07 2.14 -6.75
CA LEU A 76 10.72 1.94 -6.22
C LEU A 76 9.94 3.25 -6.05
N GLN A 77 10.61 4.36 -5.69
CA GLN A 77 9.99 5.68 -5.64
C GLN A 77 9.54 6.16 -7.03
N ASP A 78 10.37 5.94 -8.05
CA ASP A 78 10.03 6.29 -9.43
C ASP A 78 8.86 5.47 -9.97
N GLU A 79 8.84 4.16 -9.68
CA GLU A 79 7.71 3.30 -10.02
C GLU A 79 6.43 3.73 -9.31
N ALA A 80 6.49 3.97 -7.99
CA ALA A 80 5.34 4.43 -7.22
C ALA A 80 4.80 5.76 -7.76
N ARG A 81 5.70 6.70 -8.08
CA ARG A 81 5.35 7.99 -8.69
C ARG A 81 4.65 7.82 -10.04
N ARG A 82 5.15 6.94 -10.92
CA ARG A 82 4.50 6.63 -12.21
C ARG A 82 3.12 6.00 -12.04
N GLN A 83 2.92 5.28 -10.94
CA GLN A 83 1.64 4.65 -10.59
C GLN A 83 0.70 5.55 -9.77
N GLY A 84 1.11 6.77 -9.41
CA GLY A 84 0.34 7.65 -8.52
C GLY A 84 0.17 7.11 -7.10
N ARG A 85 1.10 6.26 -6.64
CA ARG A 85 1.11 5.63 -5.31
C ARG A 85 2.13 6.32 -4.40
N PRO A 86 1.95 6.27 -3.07
CA PRO A 86 3.00 6.62 -2.13
C PRO A 86 4.26 5.77 -2.37
N GLY A 87 5.41 6.43 -2.48
CA GLY A 87 6.71 5.77 -2.61
C GLY A 87 7.20 5.19 -1.28
N PRO A 88 8.21 4.30 -1.31
CA PRO A 88 8.86 3.84 -0.11
C PRO A 88 9.79 4.87 0.52
N SER A 89 9.99 4.70 1.82
CA SER A 89 11.10 5.23 2.60
C SER A 89 12.46 4.70 2.10
N SER A 90 13.53 5.46 2.33
CA SER A 90 14.90 4.94 2.21
C SER A 90 15.28 3.97 3.33
N ASP A 91 14.58 4.02 4.46
CA ASP A 91 14.89 3.21 5.63
C ASP A 91 14.32 1.81 5.51
N VAL A 92 15.11 0.84 5.96
CA VAL A 92 14.72 -0.57 6.01
C VAL A 92 14.91 -1.08 7.44
N ILE A 93 13.83 -1.60 8.03
CA ILE A 93 13.83 -2.16 9.38
C ILE A 93 13.69 -3.68 9.36
N ASP A 94 14.17 -4.36 10.39
CA ASP A 94 13.94 -5.80 10.50
C ASP A 94 12.61 -6.05 11.21
N LEU A 95 11.73 -6.81 10.56
CA LEU A 95 10.44 -7.20 11.08
C LEU A 95 10.23 -8.71 10.89
N PRO A 96 9.51 -9.36 11.80
CA PRO A 96 9.31 -10.80 11.71
C PRO A 96 8.41 -11.18 10.53
N ALA A 97 8.60 -12.40 10.02
CA ALA A 97 7.78 -13.00 8.99
C ALA A 97 6.30 -13.07 9.37
N MET A 98 5.41 -12.86 8.40
CA MET A 98 3.96 -12.98 8.60
C MET A 98 3.60 -14.38 9.10
N GLY A 99 2.81 -14.46 10.17
CA GLY A 99 2.40 -15.74 10.78
C GLY A 99 3.39 -16.33 11.78
N SER A 100 4.58 -15.75 11.93
CA SER A 100 5.50 -16.12 13.02
C SER A 100 4.91 -15.76 14.39
N ALA A 101 5.34 -16.48 15.45
CA ALA A 101 4.94 -16.18 16.81
C ALA A 101 5.31 -14.74 17.22
N ALA A 102 6.44 -14.22 16.73
CA ALA A 102 6.84 -12.84 16.95
C ALA A 102 5.84 -11.86 16.32
N ALA A 103 5.47 -12.05 15.05
CA ALA A 103 4.51 -11.20 14.36
C ALA A 103 3.10 -11.24 15.00
N ILE A 104 2.68 -12.40 15.50
CA ILE A 104 1.40 -12.55 16.21
C ILE A 104 1.39 -11.73 17.51
N ARG A 105 2.50 -11.73 18.26
CA ARG A 105 2.63 -11.00 19.52
C ARG A 105 2.74 -9.49 19.32
N THR A 106 3.57 -9.05 18.36
CA THR A 106 3.82 -7.62 18.14
C THR A 106 2.75 -6.96 17.28
N GLY A 107 1.98 -7.74 16.52
CA GLY A 107 1.08 -7.21 15.50
C GLY A 107 1.81 -6.50 14.36
N LEU A 108 3.12 -6.73 14.20
CA LEU A 108 3.93 -6.19 13.11
C LEU A 108 4.53 -7.33 12.32
N ALA A 109 4.49 -7.23 11.00
CA ALA A 109 5.10 -8.23 10.12
C ALA A 109 5.73 -7.57 8.91
N CYS A 110 6.77 -8.22 8.37
CA CYS A 110 7.25 -7.92 7.04
C CYS A 110 6.46 -8.71 6.00
N ILE A 111 5.77 -8.01 5.09
CA ILE A 111 4.95 -8.65 4.04
C ILE A 111 5.40 -8.12 2.68
N GLY A 112 6.15 -8.93 1.93
CA GLY A 112 6.69 -8.54 0.62
C GLY A 112 7.52 -7.26 0.70
N GLY A 113 8.44 -7.18 1.69
CA GLY A 113 9.32 -6.03 1.91
C GLY A 113 8.63 -4.75 2.44
N GLN A 114 7.35 -4.82 2.79
CA GLN A 114 6.58 -3.72 3.38
C GLN A 114 6.32 -3.99 4.86
N ALA A 115 6.57 -3.01 5.71
CA ALA A 115 6.21 -3.08 7.11
C ALA A 115 4.69 -2.95 7.25
N MET A 116 4.06 -3.96 7.84
CA MET A 116 2.61 -4.01 7.99
C MET A 116 2.24 -4.14 9.46
N ARG A 117 1.22 -3.37 9.87
CA ARG A 117 0.61 -3.44 11.19
C ARG A 117 -0.72 -4.18 11.12
N LYS A 118 -0.95 -5.10 12.05
CA LYS A 118 -2.16 -5.90 12.16
C LYS A 118 -3.32 -5.02 12.63
N LEU A 119 -4.43 -5.11 11.92
CA LEU A 119 -5.72 -4.56 12.30
C LEU A 119 -6.68 -5.70 12.69
N ALA A 120 -7.82 -5.37 13.29
CA ALA A 120 -8.84 -6.36 13.66
C ALA A 120 -9.33 -7.18 12.47
N ASN A 121 -9.37 -6.58 11.27
CA ASN A 121 -9.91 -7.16 10.05
C ASN A 121 -8.89 -7.23 8.90
N GLY A 122 -7.60 -6.99 9.14
CA GLY A 122 -6.62 -6.95 8.06
C GLY A 122 -5.24 -6.45 8.48
N TRP A 123 -4.58 -5.78 7.53
CA TRP A 123 -3.24 -5.23 7.69
C TRP A 123 -3.20 -3.83 7.11
N GLU A 124 -2.43 -2.96 7.75
CA GLU A 124 -2.19 -1.58 7.35
C GLU A 124 -0.71 -1.38 7.07
N GLN A 125 -0.41 -0.61 6.02
CA GLN A 125 0.96 -0.24 5.71
C GLN A 125 1.48 0.79 6.72
N VAL A 126 2.67 0.56 7.27
CA VAL A 126 3.30 1.48 8.21
C VAL A 126 3.95 2.63 7.45
N SER A 127 3.74 3.87 7.89
CA SER A 127 4.44 5.04 7.36
C SER A 127 5.83 5.18 7.98
N SER A 128 6.80 5.69 7.22
CA SER A 128 8.12 6.04 7.74
C SER A 128 8.15 7.50 8.21
N PRO A 129 8.87 7.82 9.30
CA PRO A 129 9.21 9.20 9.64
C PRO A 129 9.95 9.95 8.52
N ASN A 130 10.73 9.22 7.70
CA ASN A 130 11.46 9.76 6.55
C ASN A 130 10.61 9.84 5.27
N GLY A 131 9.29 9.72 5.41
CA GLY A 131 8.33 9.84 4.32
C GLY A 131 8.04 8.53 3.61
N GLY A 132 6.88 8.48 2.97
CA GLY A 132 6.42 7.27 2.28
C GLY A 132 6.10 6.13 3.24
N TRP A 133 6.08 4.92 2.70
CA TRP A 133 5.86 3.71 3.49
C TRP A 133 7.15 3.05 3.95
N GLN A 134 7.11 2.45 5.14
CA GLN A 134 8.26 1.82 5.78
C GLN A 134 8.59 0.49 5.11
N ARG A 135 9.84 0.34 4.67
CA ARG A 135 10.35 -0.93 4.12
C ARG A 135 10.85 -1.82 5.24
N CYS A 136 10.88 -3.13 4.99
CA CYS A 136 11.40 -4.10 5.97
C CYS A 136 12.13 -5.30 5.36
N ARG A 137 12.83 -6.04 6.22
CA ARG A 137 13.43 -7.37 5.98
C ARG A 137 12.95 -8.37 7.03
N GLY A 138 13.13 -9.67 6.77
CA GLY A 138 12.78 -10.75 7.72
C GLY A 138 11.42 -11.42 7.48
N GLY A 139 10.82 -11.16 6.31
CA GLY A 139 9.61 -11.80 5.76
C GLY A 139 9.78 -13.26 5.44
#